data_AF-A0AAV7KCD1-F1
#
_entry.id   AF-A0AAV7KCD1-F1
#
_cell.length_a   1.000
_cell.length_b   1.000
_cell.length_c   1.000
_cell.angle_alpha   90.00
_cell.angle_beta   90.00
_cell.angle_gamma   90.00
#
_symmetry.space_group_name_H-M   'P 1'
#
loop_
_entity.id
_entity.type
_entity.pdbx_description
1 polymer ?
#
loop_
_entity_poly.entity_id
_entity_poly.type
_entity_poly.pdbx_seq_one_letter_code
_entity_poly.pdbx_strand_id
1 'polypeptide(L)'
;MIWREPRDYYTDCCFCLTDIIGITSKTKNNICYPNLQSAIRPVEHSTEFKVPKPKKVSFDDDTFEYAVLDQDDEEFIPPPIPPDKTRLPHIINQSELNDLVRDLNLTKDQSELLGSRLKGWNLLDKETKVSFFRTRLIYFSTHFEMQGSLCYCNIVDRVME
;
A
#
# COMPACT_ATOMS: atom_id res chain seq x y z
N MET A 1 4.22 27.47 -3.47
CA MET A 1 5.47 26.80 -3.83
C MET A 1 5.15 25.77 -4.90
N ILE A 2 5.90 25.73 -5.98
CA ILE A 2 5.67 24.85 -7.13
C ILE A 2 6.84 23.89 -7.25
N TRP A 3 6.51 22.60 -7.22
CA TRP A 3 7.45 21.54 -7.55
C TRP A 3 7.59 21.43 -9.07
N ARG A 4 8.80 21.18 -9.54
CA ARG A 4 9.06 20.95 -10.96
C ARG A 4 8.70 19.50 -11.28
N GLU A 5 8.09 19.28 -12.44
CA GLU A 5 7.75 17.94 -12.89
C GLU A 5 9.02 17.17 -13.30
N PRO A 6 9.13 15.89 -12.95
CA PRO A 6 10.20 15.03 -13.45
C PRO A 6 10.16 14.90 -14.97
N ARG A 7 11.33 14.93 -15.62
CA ARG A 7 11.44 14.77 -17.08
C ARG A 7 11.45 13.31 -17.50
N ASP A 8 12.33 12.51 -16.90
CA ASP A 8 12.55 11.12 -17.27
C ASP A 8 13.22 10.31 -16.15
N TYR A 9 13.03 8.99 -16.19
CA TYR A 9 13.59 8.09 -15.16
C TYR A 9 15.10 7.85 -15.31
N TYR A 10 15.67 8.12 -16.48
CA TYR A 10 17.09 7.84 -16.76
C TYR A 10 18.00 8.99 -16.39
N THR A 11 17.60 10.24 -16.67
CA THR A 11 18.44 11.43 -16.43
C THR A 11 17.93 12.34 -15.32
N ASP A 12 16.69 12.16 -14.86
CA ASP A 12 16.04 13.02 -13.86
C ASP A 12 15.49 12.23 -12.65
N CYS A 13 16.14 11.11 -12.31
CA CYS A 13 15.79 10.29 -11.14
C CYS A 13 16.94 10.22 -10.12
N CYS A 14 16.77 10.88 -8.98
CA CYS A 14 17.78 10.91 -7.91
C CYS A 14 18.10 9.52 -7.38
N PHE A 15 17.10 8.63 -7.32
CA PHE A 15 17.30 7.26 -6.84
C PHE A 15 18.10 6.40 -7.82
N CYS A 16 17.82 6.51 -9.13
CA CYS A 16 18.52 5.73 -10.15
C CYS A 16 19.95 6.22 -10.38
N LEU A 17 20.20 7.52 -10.20
CA LEU A 17 21.51 8.12 -10.43
C LEU A 17 22.45 8.06 -9.20
N THR A 18 21.92 7.73 -8.03
CA THR A 18 22.73 7.63 -6.81
C THR A 18 23.06 6.17 -6.53
N ASP A 19 24.36 5.83 -6.49
CA ASP A 19 24.78 4.50 -6.06
C ASP A 19 24.62 4.38 -4.54
N ILE A 20 23.64 3.57 -4.14
CA ILE A 20 23.31 3.28 -2.75
C ILE A 20 23.69 1.87 -2.31
N ILE A 21 24.39 1.12 -3.16
CA ILE A 21 24.79 -0.25 -2.86
C ILE A 21 25.88 -0.26 -1.78
N GLY A 22 25.69 -1.06 -0.73
CA GLY A 22 26.68 -1.21 0.35
C GLY A 22 26.70 -0.08 1.37
N ILE A 23 25.70 0.81 1.36
CA ILE A 23 25.63 1.91 2.32
C ILE A 23 25.10 1.43 3.68
N THR A 24 25.81 1.82 4.74
CA THR A 24 25.48 1.54 6.13
C THR A 24 25.20 2.83 6.89
N SER A 25 24.66 2.73 8.11
CA SER A 25 24.43 3.90 8.98
C SER A 25 25.68 4.75 9.24
N LYS A 26 26.87 4.14 9.17
CA LYS A 26 28.17 4.81 9.35
C LYS A 26 28.67 5.49 8.07
N THR A 27 28.30 4.97 6.91
CA THR A 27 28.80 5.45 5.60
C THR A 27 27.79 6.30 4.83
N LYS A 28 26.56 6.47 5.34
CA LYS A 28 25.50 7.30 4.71
C LYS A 28 25.90 8.75 4.43
N ASN A 29 26.84 9.30 5.21
CA ASN A 29 27.30 10.68 5.01
C ASN A 29 28.15 10.84 3.72
N ASN A 30 28.60 9.73 3.13
CA ASN A 30 29.35 9.73 1.88
C ASN A 30 28.45 9.69 0.64
N ILE A 31 27.12 9.63 0.82
CA ILE A 31 26.18 9.70 -0.30
C ILE A 31 26.25 11.10 -0.91
N CYS A 32 26.66 11.15 -2.18
CA CYS A 32 26.58 12.38 -2.97
C CYS A 32 25.37 12.28 -3.90
N TYR A 33 24.34 13.08 -3.62
CA TYR A 33 23.16 13.16 -4.49
C TYR A 33 23.43 14.13 -5.64
N PRO A 34 23.13 13.73 -6.90
CA PRO A 34 23.26 14.62 -8.04
C PRO A 34 22.26 15.78 -7.96
N ASN A 35 22.67 16.95 -8.42
CA ASN A 35 21.80 18.13 -8.46
C ASN A 35 20.85 18.06 -9.66
N LEU A 36 19.61 17.64 -9.43
CA LEU A 36 18.60 17.40 -10.46
C LEU A 36 17.54 18.50 -10.47
N GLN A 37 17.10 18.89 -11.67
CA GLN A 37 16.11 19.97 -11.83
C GLN A 37 14.74 19.61 -11.25
N SER A 38 14.39 18.32 -11.17
CA SER A 38 13.18 17.84 -10.48
C SER A 38 13.31 17.85 -8.96
N ALA A 39 14.52 17.68 -8.43
CA ALA A 39 14.79 17.47 -7.00
C ALA A 39 15.41 18.70 -6.30
N ILE A 40 15.19 19.90 -6.85
CA ILE A 40 15.52 21.17 -6.18
C ILE A 40 14.34 21.71 -5.37
N ARG A 41 14.63 22.71 -4.52
CA ARG A 41 13.61 23.39 -3.72
C ARG A 41 12.50 23.95 -4.60
N PRO A 42 11.24 23.91 -4.13
CA PRO A 42 10.11 24.47 -4.85
C PRO A 42 10.31 25.95 -5.18
N VAL A 43 9.83 26.36 -6.34
CA VAL A 43 9.85 27.77 -6.75
C VAL A 43 8.68 28.49 -6.08
N GLU A 44 8.89 29.72 -5.62
CA GLU A 44 7.82 30.55 -5.08
C GLU A 44 6.81 30.92 -6.16
N HIS A 45 5.54 31.13 -5.78
CA HIS A 45 4.54 31.60 -6.74
C HIS A 45 4.85 33.06 -7.11
N SER A 46 4.86 33.34 -8.41
CA SER A 46 5.02 34.69 -8.95
C SER A 46 3.85 35.01 -9.90
N THR A 47 3.87 36.21 -10.49
CA THR A 47 2.89 36.60 -11.53
C THR A 47 2.88 35.67 -12.74
N GLU A 48 4.02 35.02 -13.03
CA GLU A 48 4.16 33.99 -14.07
C GLU A 48 3.64 32.62 -13.63
N PHE A 49 3.73 32.32 -12.33
CA PHE A 49 3.34 31.04 -11.75
C PHE A 49 2.23 31.18 -10.70
N LYS A 50 1.04 31.53 -11.17
CA LYS A 50 -0.14 31.74 -10.32
C LYS A 50 -0.51 30.45 -9.56
N VAL A 51 -0.97 30.63 -8.33
CA VAL A 51 -1.57 29.53 -7.56
C VAL A 51 -2.74 28.96 -8.38
N PRO A 52 -2.77 27.64 -8.66
CA PRO A 52 -3.90 27.02 -9.31
C PRO A 52 -5.15 27.31 -8.48
N LYS A 53 -6.14 27.98 -9.07
CA LYS A 53 -7.41 28.17 -8.38
C LYS A 53 -8.11 26.81 -8.36
N PRO A 54 -8.56 26.31 -7.19
CA PRO A 54 -9.34 25.10 -7.15
C PRO A 54 -10.55 25.29 -8.09
N LYS A 55 -10.76 24.33 -8.98
CA LYS A 55 -12.00 24.30 -9.76
C LYS A 55 -13.13 24.24 -8.74
N LYS A 56 -14.07 25.18 -8.82
CA LYS A 56 -15.32 25.07 -8.07
C LYS A 56 -16.08 23.91 -8.67
N VAL A 57 -15.83 22.71 -8.15
CA VAL A 57 -16.72 21.58 -8.31
C VAL A 57 -17.94 21.96 -7.46
N SER A 58 -19.06 22.27 -8.10
CA SER A 58 -20.31 22.22 -7.37
C SER A 58 -20.47 20.76 -6.95
N PHE A 59 -20.59 20.53 -5.65
CA PHE A 59 -21.18 19.30 -5.15
C PHE A 59 -22.69 19.45 -5.35
N ASP A 60 -23.10 19.54 -6.61
CA ASP A 60 -24.45 19.14 -6.94
C ASP A 60 -24.43 17.62 -6.80
N ASP A 61 -25.40 17.11 -6.05
CA ASP A 61 -25.64 15.69 -5.85
C ASP A 61 -25.84 15.05 -7.23
N ASP A 62 -24.74 14.61 -7.86
CA ASP A 62 -24.75 13.81 -9.08
C ASP A 62 -25.35 12.45 -8.69
N THR A 63 -26.68 12.44 -8.61
CA THR A 63 -27.48 11.31 -9.07
C THR A 63 -26.83 10.87 -10.38
N PHE A 64 -26.16 9.71 -10.35
CA PHE A 64 -25.66 9.06 -11.55
C PHE A 64 -26.84 8.90 -12.52
N GLU A 65 -26.96 9.83 -13.46
CA GLU A 65 -27.83 9.70 -14.61
C GLU A 65 -27.16 8.65 -15.49
N TYR A 66 -27.52 7.40 -15.27
CA TYR A 66 -27.29 6.35 -16.25
C TYR A 66 -28.06 6.77 -17.50
N ALA A 67 -27.35 7.39 -18.44
CA ALA A 67 -27.84 7.51 -19.79
C ALA A 67 -28.10 6.08 -20.28
N VAL A 68 -29.37 5.68 -20.25
CA VAL A 68 -29.85 4.47 -20.89
C VAL A 68 -29.71 4.74 -22.38
N LEU A 69 -28.53 4.45 -22.91
CA LEU A 69 -28.41 4.16 -24.32
C LEU A 69 -29.12 2.82 -24.49
N ASP A 70 -30.34 2.87 -25.05
CA ASP A 70 -30.92 1.75 -25.76
C ASP A 70 -29.93 1.38 -26.88
N GLN A 71 -28.95 0.56 -26.52
CA GLN A 71 -28.11 -0.20 -27.41
C GLN A 71 -28.62 -1.62 -27.31
N ASP A 72 -29.06 -2.11 -28.47
CA ASP A 72 -29.56 -3.44 -28.72
C ASP A 72 -28.91 -4.51 -27.83
N ASP A 73 -29.73 -5.43 -27.33
CA ASP A 73 -29.36 -6.68 -26.63
C ASP A 73 -28.46 -7.58 -27.51
N GLU A 74 -27.26 -7.13 -27.83
CA GLU A 74 -26.14 -8.02 -28.12
C GLU A 74 -25.70 -8.55 -26.76
N GLU A 75 -26.17 -9.77 -26.44
CA GLU A 75 -25.61 -10.57 -25.34
C GLU A 75 -24.10 -10.37 -25.34
N PHE A 76 -23.56 -9.76 -24.29
CA PHE A 76 -22.12 -9.72 -24.07
C PHE A 76 -21.69 -11.18 -23.92
N ILE A 77 -21.33 -11.82 -25.03
CA ILE A 77 -20.73 -13.15 -25.04
C ILE A 77 -19.30 -12.91 -24.54
N PRO A 78 -18.97 -13.21 -23.27
CA PRO A 78 -17.60 -13.13 -22.84
C PRO A 78 -16.76 -14.00 -23.78
N PRO A 79 -15.57 -13.54 -24.19
CA PRO A 79 -14.68 -14.34 -25.04
C PRO A 79 -14.54 -15.73 -24.43
N PRO A 80 -14.56 -16.80 -25.25
CA PRO A 80 -14.51 -18.18 -24.75
C PRO A 80 -13.37 -18.30 -23.76
N ILE A 81 -13.72 -18.49 -22.49
CA ILE A 81 -12.76 -18.73 -21.44
C ILE A 81 -11.97 -19.96 -21.92
N PRO A 82 -10.66 -19.83 -22.17
CA PRO A 82 -9.88 -20.97 -22.64
C PRO A 82 -10.09 -22.12 -21.65
N PRO A 83 -10.24 -23.36 -22.14
CA PRO A 83 -10.66 -24.49 -21.32
C PRO A 83 -9.76 -24.60 -20.09
N ASP A 84 -10.37 -24.20 -18.97
CA ASP A 84 -10.12 -24.56 -17.59
C ASP A 84 -8.72 -25.10 -17.35
N LYS A 85 -7.76 -24.22 -17.04
CA LYS A 85 -6.48 -24.65 -16.46
C LYS A 85 -6.80 -25.24 -15.09
N THR A 86 -7.05 -26.54 -15.12
CA THR A 86 -7.28 -27.44 -14.00
C THR A 86 -8.53 -27.14 -13.17
N ARG A 87 -9.45 -28.10 -13.12
CA ARG A 87 -10.59 -28.19 -12.18
C ARG A 87 -10.18 -28.25 -10.69
N LEU A 88 -8.99 -27.77 -10.35
CA LEU A 88 -8.47 -27.70 -9.00
C LEU A 88 -8.88 -26.35 -8.40
N PRO A 89 -9.40 -26.32 -7.17
CA PRO A 89 -9.67 -25.06 -6.49
C PRO A 89 -8.37 -24.26 -6.40
N HIS A 90 -8.44 -22.96 -6.75
CA HIS A 90 -7.31 -22.05 -6.60
C HIS A 90 -6.93 -21.95 -5.12
N ILE A 91 -5.68 -22.27 -4.82
CA ILE A 91 -5.13 -22.19 -3.47
C ILE A 91 -4.38 -20.87 -3.35
N ILE A 92 -4.85 -20.01 -2.45
CA ILE A 92 -4.28 -18.69 -2.19
C ILE A 92 -2.93 -18.86 -1.50
N ASN A 93 -1.89 -18.28 -2.09
CA ASN A 93 -0.54 -18.26 -1.51
C ASN A 93 -0.32 -17.03 -0.59
N GLN A 94 0.84 -16.94 0.07
CA GLN A 94 1.14 -15.83 0.98
C GLN A 94 1.15 -14.46 0.30
N SER A 95 1.68 -14.34 -0.92
CA SER A 95 1.71 -13.06 -1.65
C SER A 95 0.31 -12.61 -2.01
N GLU A 96 -0.53 -13.50 -2.53
CA GLU A 96 -1.92 -13.21 -2.87
C GLU A 96 -2.73 -12.83 -1.64
N LEU A 97 -2.53 -13.53 -0.51
CA LEU A 97 -3.15 -13.13 0.76
C LEU A 97 -2.71 -11.72 1.18
N ASN A 98 -1.42 -11.38 1.03
CA ASN A 98 -0.92 -10.05 1.38
C ASN A 98 -1.46 -8.97 0.44
N ASP A 99 -1.57 -9.26 -0.85
CA ASP A 99 -2.11 -8.34 -1.85
C ASP A 99 -3.61 -8.12 -1.61
N LEU A 100 -4.38 -9.17 -1.30
CA LEU A 100 -5.79 -9.04 -0.87
C LEU A 100 -5.95 -8.15 0.37
N VAL A 101 -5.07 -8.31 1.37
CA VAL A 101 -5.10 -7.47 2.58
C VAL A 101 -4.80 -6.00 2.24
N ARG A 102 -3.90 -5.75 1.29
CA ARG A 102 -3.54 -4.40 0.83
C ARG A 102 -4.64 -3.76 -0.02
N ASP A 103 -5.17 -4.49 -1.00
CA ASP A 103 -6.16 -4.01 -1.95
C ASP A 103 -7.48 -3.68 -1.25
N LEU A 104 -7.86 -4.49 -0.26
CA LEU A 104 -9.03 -4.25 0.58
C LEU A 104 -8.75 -3.29 1.75
N ASN A 105 -7.50 -2.85 1.93
CA ASN A 105 -7.06 -1.96 3.00
C ASN A 105 -7.52 -2.42 4.39
N LEU A 106 -7.36 -3.70 4.70
CA LEU A 106 -7.84 -4.30 5.94
C LEU A 106 -6.99 -3.91 7.16
N THR A 107 -7.64 -3.72 8.31
CA THR A 107 -6.92 -3.60 9.57
C THR A 107 -6.26 -4.93 9.96
N LYS A 108 -5.32 -4.90 10.93
CA LYS A 108 -4.63 -6.11 11.38
C LYS A 108 -5.61 -7.21 11.84
N ASP A 109 -6.59 -6.84 12.67
CA ASP A 109 -7.56 -7.79 13.22
C ASP A 109 -8.47 -8.35 12.12
N GLN A 110 -8.87 -7.51 11.15
CA GLN A 110 -9.64 -7.93 9.99
C GLN A 110 -8.85 -8.87 9.08
N SER A 111 -7.56 -8.58 8.85
CA SER A 111 -6.66 -9.43 8.05
C SER A 111 -6.46 -10.81 8.68
N GLU A 112 -6.32 -10.87 10.00
CA GLU A 112 -6.20 -12.11 10.75
C GLU A 112 -7.50 -12.92 10.72
N LEU A 113 -8.65 -12.26 10.88
CA LEU A 113 -9.96 -12.90 10.77
C LEU A 113 -10.19 -13.48 9.36
N LEU A 114 -9.87 -12.71 8.32
CA LEU A 114 -9.98 -13.14 6.93
C LEU A 114 -9.07 -14.35 6.66
N GLY A 115 -7.79 -14.27 7.02
CA GLY A 115 -6.88 -15.40 6.85
C GLY A 115 -7.33 -16.64 7.64
N SER A 116 -7.90 -16.46 8.84
CA SER A 116 -8.41 -17.57 9.66
C SER A 116 -9.58 -18.28 8.99
N ARG A 117 -10.51 -17.52 8.39
CA ARG A 117 -11.64 -18.07 7.61
C ARG A 117 -11.18 -18.80 6.36
N LEU A 118 -10.28 -18.19 5.58
CA LEU A 118 -9.71 -18.80 4.38
C LEU A 118 -8.95 -20.10 4.70
N LYS A 119 -8.25 -20.14 5.84
CA LYS A 119 -7.59 -21.36 6.34
C LYS A 119 -8.60 -22.44 6.69
N GLY A 120 -9.68 -22.07 7.38
CA GLY A 120 -10.77 -23.00 7.73
C GLY A 120 -11.49 -23.57 6.51
N TRP A 121 -11.53 -22.83 5.40
CA TRP A 121 -12.07 -23.31 4.12
C TRP A 121 -11.08 -24.14 3.29
N ASN A 122 -9.86 -24.36 3.78
CA ASN A 122 -8.77 -25.01 3.04
C ASN A 122 -8.46 -24.32 1.71
N LEU A 123 -8.62 -22.99 1.65
CA LEU A 123 -8.33 -22.15 0.50
C LEU A 123 -6.95 -21.51 0.55
N LEU A 124 -6.21 -21.68 1.65
CA LEU A 124 -4.83 -21.19 1.80
C LEU A 124 -3.84 -22.34 1.64
N ASP A 125 -2.68 -22.02 1.06
CA ASP A 125 -1.56 -22.94 1.01
C ASP A 125 -1.06 -23.26 2.44
N LYS A 126 -0.55 -24.48 2.65
CA LYS A 126 -0.21 -25.03 3.97
C LYS A 126 0.85 -24.20 4.70
N GLU A 127 1.72 -23.52 3.96
CA GLU A 127 2.79 -22.69 4.51
C GLU A 127 2.36 -21.24 4.80
N THR A 128 1.13 -20.87 4.44
CA THR A 128 0.65 -19.49 4.57
C THR A 128 0.39 -19.12 6.02
N LYS A 129 0.96 -18.00 6.46
CA LYS A 129 0.81 -17.44 7.80
C LYS A 129 -0.35 -16.46 7.82
N VAL A 130 -1.35 -16.77 8.65
CA VAL A 130 -2.55 -15.96 8.86
C VAL A 130 -2.30 -14.78 9.80
N SER A 131 -1.47 -14.97 10.82
CA SER A 131 -1.14 -13.93 11.79
C SER A 131 0.34 -13.61 11.75
N PHE A 132 0.64 -12.31 11.79
CA PHE A 132 2.00 -11.80 11.96
C PHE A 132 2.17 -11.29 13.39
N PHE A 133 2.76 -12.13 14.24
CA PHE A 133 3.36 -11.68 15.47
C PHE A 133 4.82 -11.33 15.21
N ARG A 134 5.20 -10.05 15.35
CA ARG A 134 6.60 -9.64 15.17
C ARG A 134 7.41 -10.22 16.33
N THR A 135 8.42 -11.03 16.05
CA THR A 135 9.30 -11.64 17.07
C THR A 135 9.90 -10.61 18.03
N ARG A 136 10.14 -9.37 17.56
CA ARG A 136 10.60 -8.25 18.41
C ARG A 136 9.63 -7.92 19.55
N LEU A 137 8.34 -8.21 19.39
CA LEU A 137 7.31 -7.98 20.41
C LEU A 137 7.27 -9.10 21.47
N ILE A 138 7.97 -10.23 21.29
CA ILE A 138 8.01 -11.31 22.27
C ILE A 138 8.62 -10.80 23.59
N TYR A 139 9.74 -10.07 23.51
CA TYR A 139 10.40 -9.51 24.70
C TYR A 139 9.49 -8.52 25.44
N PHE A 140 8.63 -7.82 24.71
CA PHE A 140 7.68 -6.86 25.29
C PHE A 140 6.40 -7.53 25.79
N SER A 141 6.04 -8.71 25.31
CA SER A 141 4.79 -9.39 25.71
C SER A 141 4.67 -9.63 27.21
N THR A 142 5.80 -9.77 27.93
CA THR A 142 5.85 -9.91 29.39
C THR A 142 5.58 -8.61 30.13
N HIS A 143 5.70 -7.46 29.46
CA HIS A 143 5.54 -6.13 30.02
C HIS A 143 4.17 -5.51 29.74
N PHE A 144 3.36 -6.11 28.86
CA PHE A 144 2.05 -5.61 28.48
C PHE A 144 0.96 -6.62 28.83
N GLU A 145 -0.09 -6.14 29.52
CA GLU A 145 -1.27 -6.94 29.85
C GLU A 145 -2.51 -6.36 29.18
N MET A 146 -3.40 -7.24 28.75
CA MET A 146 -4.65 -6.87 28.09
C MET A 146 -5.83 -7.23 29.00
N GLN A 147 -6.56 -6.21 29.45
CA GLN A 147 -7.78 -6.37 30.23
C GLN A 147 -8.96 -5.82 29.43
N GLY A 148 -9.78 -6.73 28.90
CA GLY A 148 -10.86 -6.36 27.98
C GLY A 148 -10.30 -5.77 26.67
N SER A 149 -10.68 -4.53 26.35
CA SER A 149 -10.18 -3.79 25.18
C SER A 149 -8.98 -2.88 25.47
N LEU A 150 -8.52 -2.83 26.73
CA LEU A 150 -7.41 -1.96 27.13
C LEU A 150 -6.12 -2.77 27.27
N CYS A 151 -5.07 -2.34 26.57
CA CYS A 151 -3.73 -2.88 26.72
C CYS A 151 -2.86 -1.85 27.45
N TYR A 152 -2.24 -2.25 28.56
CA TYR A 152 -1.41 -1.36 29.37
C TYR A 152 -0.08 -2.01 29.74
N CYS A 153 0.93 -1.17 30.00
CA CYS A 153 2.25 -1.63 30.40
C CYS A 153 2.28 -1.80 31.93
N ASN A 154 2.61 -3.01 32.39
CA ASN A 154 2.70 -3.34 33.81
C ASN A 154 4.03 -2.90 34.43
N ILE A 155 5.08 -2.74 33.62
CA ILE A 155 6.44 -2.50 34.10
C ILE A 155 7.10 -1.43 33.22
N VAL A 156 6.81 -0.16 33.54
CA VAL A 156 7.31 1.01 32.79
C VAL A 156 8.84 1.09 32.85
N ASP A 157 9.43 0.72 33.99
CA ASP A 157 10.87 0.87 34.25
C ASP A 157 11.75 -0.03 33.37
N ARG A 158 11.25 -1.17 32.89
CA ARG A 158 12.01 -2.13 32.07
C ARG A 158 11.85 -1.96 30.56
N VAL A 159 10.97 -1.05 30.13
CA VAL A 159 10.71 -0.81 28.70
C VAL A 159 11.63 0.28 28.12
N MET A 160 12.25 1.09 28.99
CA MET A 160 13.07 2.26 28.62
C MET A 160 14.59 2.07 28.85
N GLU A 161 15.03 0.88 29.28
CA GLU A 161 16.45 0.47 29.32
C GLU A 161 16.88 -0.18 27.99
#